data_AF-A0A4S2HLG1-F1
#
_entry.id   AF-A0A4S2HLG1-F1
#
_cell.length_a   1.000
_cell.length_b   1.000
_cell.length_c   1.000
_cell.angle_alpha   90.00
_cell.angle_beta   90.00
_cell.angle_gamma   90.00
#
_symmetry.space_group_name_H-M   'P 1'
#
loop_
_entity.id
_entity.type
_entity.pdbx_description
1 polymer ?
#
loop_
_entity_poly.entity_id
_entity_poly.type
_entity_poly.pdbx_seq_one_letter_code
_entity_poly.pdbx_strand_id
1 'polypeptide(L)'
;MKKYKSKIGVSFGLVAVLTALILIVSFAIAMKDNYSTAEMVILLIAYLLGFTAYCFSFTYPICNTEYIIQEKKLLIKCGLYKKKILLNDIVEVIPRKSFGREPALNMQRLYIKYSEGQGIYSIGISPRNMRDF
;
A
#
# COMPACT_ATOMS: atom_id res chain seq x y z
N MET A 1 6.97 -12.76 -19.74
CA MET A 1 6.31 -12.23 -18.53
C MET A 1 7.19 -11.12 -17.95
N LYS A 2 6.71 -9.88 -17.93
CA LYS A 2 7.44 -8.75 -17.30
C LYS A 2 6.82 -8.41 -15.95
N LYS A 3 7.65 -8.20 -14.92
CA LYS A 3 7.23 -7.86 -13.55
C LYS A 3 7.79 -6.50 -13.15
N TYR A 4 6.94 -5.65 -12.58
CA TYR A 4 7.27 -4.31 -12.13
C TYR A 4 6.90 -4.15 -10.66
N LYS A 5 7.87 -3.77 -9.82
CA LYS A 5 7.57 -3.40 -8.43
C LYS A 5 6.99 -2.00 -8.34
N SER A 6 6.18 -1.73 -7.32
CA SER A 6 5.70 -0.38 -7.06
C SER A 6 6.83 0.55 -6.59
N LYS A 7 6.77 1.81 -7.02
CA LYS A 7 7.59 2.89 -6.48
C LYS A 7 7.00 3.32 -5.14
N ILE A 8 7.82 3.30 -4.11
CA ILE A 8 7.46 3.84 -2.81
C ILE A 8 7.67 5.35 -2.87
N GLY A 9 6.64 6.12 -2.58
CA GLY A 9 6.69 7.57 -2.47
C GLY A 9 7.24 7.99 -1.12
N VAL A 10 7.98 9.09 -1.10
CA VAL A 10 8.58 9.67 0.11
C VAL A 10 7.52 9.96 1.18
N SER A 11 6.33 10.43 0.77
CA SER A 11 5.23 10.71 1.68
C SER A 11 4.71 9.48 2.42
N PHE A 12 4.67 8.31 1.77
CA PHE A 12 4.26 7.06 2.41
C PHE A 12 5.30 6.64 3.47
N GLY A 13 6.59 6.74 3.12
CA GLY A 13 7.68 6.48 4.06
C GLY A 13 7.62 7.40 5.27
N LEU A 14 7.36 8.70 5.04
CA LEU A 14 7.24 9.69 6.12
C LEU A 14 6.08 9.37 7.07
N VAL A 15 4.89 9.05 6.55
CA VAL A 15 3.74 8.67 7.39
C VAL A 15 4.02 7.39 8.17
N ALA A 16 4.65 6.39 7.55
CA ALA A 16 5.05 5.16 8.23
C ALA A 16 6.00 5.46 9.40
N VAL A 17 7.06 6.25 9.17
CA VAL A 17 8.04 6.63 10.20
C VAL A 17 7.40 7.41 11.33
N LEU A 18 6.56 8.41 11.04
CA LEU A 18 5.86 9.19 12.06
C LEU A 18 4.93 8.30 12.91
N THR A 19 4.20 7.39 12.26
CA THR A 19 3.30 6.46 12.97
C THR A 19 4.09 5.51 13.88
N ALA A 20 5.21 4.98 13.40
CA ALA A 20 6.11 4.15 14.22
C ALA A 20 6.66 4.95 15.41
N LEU A 21 7.06 6.20 15.21
CA LEU A 21 7.60 7.05 16.27
C LEU A 21 6.54 7.34 17.34
N ILE A 22 5.30 7.65 16.93
CA ILE A 22 4.19 7.84 17.87
C ILE A 22 3.94 6.58 18.70
N LEU A 23 3.94 5.39 18.08
CA LEU A 23 3.77 4.13 18.80
C LEU A 23 4.90 3.89 19.82
N ILE A 24 6.16 4.11 19.43
CA ILE A 24 7.33 3.92 20.30
C ILE A 24 7.32 4.91 21.47
N VAL A 25 7.06 6.20 21.19
CA VAL A 25 7.04 7.25 22.21
C VAL A 25 5.88 7.02 23.19
N SER A 26 4.69 6.69 22.68
CA SER A 26 3.54 6.39 23.54
C SER A 26 3.82 5.18 24.44
N PHE A 27 4.49 4.15 23.92
CA PHE A 27 4.89 2.98 24.71
C PHE A 27 5.88 3.36 25.81
N ALA A 28 6.90 4.14 25.46
CA ALA A 28 7.93 4.57 26.40
C ALA A 28 7.36 5.47 27.52
N ILE A 29 6.35 6.30 27.22
CA ILE A 29 5.65 7.10 28.22
C ILE A 29 4.83 6.18 29.14
N ALA A 30 4.05 5.26 28.59
CA ALA A 30 3.24 4.33 29.38
C ALA A 30 4.10 3.50 30.34
N MET A 31 5.28 3.02 29.90
CA MET A 31 6.17 2.22 30.75
C MET A 31 6.74 2.96 31.98
N LYS A 32 6.56 4.30 32.09
CA LYS A 32 6.96 5.07 33.27
C LYS A 32 5.91 5.13 34.37
N ASP A 33 4.67 4.76 34.06
CA ASP A 33 3.59 4.76 35.04
C ASP A 33 3.66 3.51 35.93
N ASN A 34 3.17 3.64 37.17
CA ASN A 34 3.07 2.51 38.10
C ASN A 34 1.81 1.71 37.83
N TYR A 35 1.88 0.76 36.90
CA TYR A 35 0.79 -0.16 36.61
C TYR A 35 0.83 -1.41 37.50
N SER A 36 -0.34 -1.95 37.81
CA SER A 36 -0.47 -3.30 38.35
C SER A 36 0.00 -4.35 37.33
N THR A 37 0.37 -5.55 37.78
CA THR A 37 0.80 -6.65 36.90
C THR A 37 -0.25 -7.00 35.84
N ALA A 38 -1.53 -6.97 36.20
CA ALA A 38 -2.63 -7.23 35.25
C ALA A 38 -2.74 -6.14 34.17
N GLU A 39 -2.61 -4.87 34.56
CA GLU A 39 -2.66 -3.71 33.66
C GLU A 39 -1.47 -3.72 32.69
N MET A 40 -0.28 -4.09 33.18
CA MET A 40 0.92 -4.23 32.36
C MET A 40 0.75 -5.32 31.28
N VAL A 41 0.13 -6.45 31.62
CA VAL A 41 -0.16 -7.51 30.63
C VAL A 41 -1.13 -7.03 29.56
N ILE A 42 -2.20 -6.32 29.96
CA ILE A 42 -3.17 -5.74 29.01
C ILE A 42 -2.48 -4.73 28.09
N LEU A 43 -1.63 -3.85 28.65
CA LEU A 43 -0.86 -2.86 27.90
C LEU A 43 0.03 -3.55 26.85
N LEU A 44 0.77 -4.59 27.22
CA LEU A 44 1.63 -5.34 26.31
C LEU A 44 0.84 -5.99 25.17
N ILE A 45 -0.32 -6.59 25.47
CA ILE A 45 -1.19 -7.17 24.43
C ILE A 45 -1.69 -6.08 23.48
N ALA A 46 -2.14 -4.93 24.00
CA ALA A 46 -2.61 -3.81 23.19
C ALA A 46 -1.52 -3.30 22.25
N TYR A 47 -0.28 -3.15 22.73
CA TYR A 47 0.86 -2.73 21.91
C TYR A 47 1.28 -3.78 20.88
N LEU A 48 1.23 -5.07 21.24
CA LEU A 48 1.51 -6.16 20.29
C LEU A 48 0.50 -6.15 19.13
N LEU A 49 -0.79 -5.96 19.44
CA LEU A 49 -1.84 -5.84 18.43
C LEU A 49 -1.65 -4.58 17.57
N GLY A 50 -1.35 -3.43 18.19
CA GLY A 50 -1.09 -2.17 17.48
C GLY A 50 0.13 -2.25 16.55
N PHE A 51 1.21 -2.87 17.01
CA PHE A 51 2.42 -3.09 16.21
C PHE A 51 2.16 -4.05 15.05
N THR A 52 1.42 -5.14 15.29
CA THR A 52 1.02 -6.08 14.25
C THR A 52 0.15 -5.41 13.19
N ALA A 53 -0.81 -4.58 13.61
CA ALA A 53 -1.64 -3.78 12.71
C ALA A 53 -0.79 -2.79 11.90
N TYR A 54 0.17 -2.09 12.51
CA TYR A 54 1.11 -1.21 11.82
C TYR A 54 1.91 -1.96 10.75
N CYS A 55 2.51 -3.09 11.11
CA CYS A 55 3.24 -3.92 10.15
C CYS A 55 2.33 -4.36 8.99
N PHE A 56 1.12 -4.83 9.29
CA PHE A 56 0.17 -5.26 8.27
C PHE A 56 -0.31 -4.12 7.37
N SER A 57 -0.54 -2.92 7.90
CA SER A 57 -1.02 -1.78 7.11
C SER A 57 0.07 -1.13 6.26
N PHE A 58 1.31 -1.04 6.75
CA PHE A 58 2.38 -0.33 6.07
C PHE A 58 3.36 -1.25 5.36
N THR A 59 3.90 -2.27 6.04
CA THR A 59 4.97 -3.09 5.48
C THR A 59 4.47 -4.11 4.46
N TYR A 60 3.29 -4.67 4.69
CA TYR A 60 2.74 -5.71 3.81
C TYR A 60 2.42 -5.18 2.39
N PRO A 61 1.76 -4.02 2.20
CA PRO A 61 1.59 -3.44 0.87
C PRO A 61 2.92 -3.05 0.22
N ILE A 62 3.89 -2.54 0.98
CA ILE A 62 5.23 -2.22 0.44
C ILE A 62 5.89 -3.44 -0.19
N CYS A 63 5.90 -4.56 0.54
CA CYS A 63 6.61 -5.76 0.10
C CYS A 63 5.89 -6.51 -1.03
N ASN A 64 4.56 -6.42 -1.08
CA ASN A 64 3.73 -7.28 -1.92
C ASN A 64 2.99 -6.54 -3.05
N THR A 65 3.33 -5.26 -3.32
CA THR A 65 2.77 -4.54 -4.47
C THR A 65 3.61 -4.74 -5.73
N GLU A 66 3.08 -5.55 -6.65
CA GLU A 66 3.69 -5.88 -7.94
C GLU A 66 2.67 -5.81 -9.08
N TYR A 67 3.13 -5.36 -10.24
CA TYR A 67 2.39 -5.31 -11.49
C TYR A 67 3.01 -6.30 -12.47
N ILE A 68 2.22 -7.24 -12.98
CA ILE A 68 2.71 -8.30 -13.87
C ILE A 68 1.99 -8.17 -15.21
N ILE A 69 2.75 -8.00 -16.28
CA ILE A 69 2.24 -8.06 -17.65
C ILE A 69 2.55 -9.45 -18.19
N GLN A 70 1.49 -10.22 -18.46
CA GLN A 70 1.58 -11.56 -19.01
C GLN A 70 0.57 -11.72 -20.15
N GLU A 71 1.09 -12.09 -21.34
CA GLU A 71 0.31 -12.30 -22.56
C GLU A 71 -0.54 -11.08 -22.90
N LYS A 72 -1.85 -11.13 -22.62
CA LYS A 72 -2.83 -10.06 -22.87
C LYS A 72 -3.49 -9.57 -21.58
N LYS A 73 -2.84 -9.77 -20.43
CA LYS A 73 -3.39 -9.46 -19.10
C LYS A 73 -2.39 -8.63 -18.29
N LEU A 74 -2.93 -7.60 -17.64
CA LEU A 74 -2.29 -6.89 -16.55
C LEU A 74 -2.81 -7.44 -15.22
N LEU A 75 -1.91 -7.97 -14.40
CA LEU A 75 -2.19 -8.41 -13.04
C LEU A 75 -1.65 -7.37 -12.07
N ILE A 76 -2.53 -6.79 -11.28
CA ILE A 76 -2.20 -5.85 -10.21
C ILE A 76 -2.33 -6.61 -8.89
N LYS A 77 -1.23 -6.74 -8.16
CA LYS A 77 -1.23 -7.27 -6.79
C LYS A 77 -0.82 -6.16 -5.84
N CYS A 78 -1.57 -5.97 -4.75
CA CYS A 78 -1.29 -5.01 -3.69
C CYS A 78 -1.70 -5.63 -2.36
N GLY A 79 -0.78 -6.33 -1.70
CA GLY A 79 -1.12 -7.09 -0.50
C GLY A 79 -2.15 -8.18 -0.79
N LEU A 80 -3.31 -8.13 -0.12
CA LEU A 80 -4.42 -9.08 -0.34
C LEU A 80 -5.24 -8.74 -1.59
N TYR A 81 -5.16 -7.49 -2.07
CA TYR A 81 -5.87 -7.06 -3.26
C TYR A 81 -5.21 -7.63 -4.51
N LYS A 82 -6.00 -8.30 -5.35
CA LYS A 82 -5.58 -8.81 -6.65
C LYS A 82 -6.62 -8.43 -7.69
N LYS A 83 -6.19 -7.74 -8.74
CA LYS A 83 -7.04 -7.38 -9.89
C LYS A 83 -6.40 -7.86 -11.18
N LYS A 84 -7.22 -8.36 -12.08
CA LYS A 84 -6.81 -8.76 -13.43
C LYS A 84 -7.56 -7.86 -14.42
N ILE A 85 -6.85 -7.32 -15.38
CA ILE A 85 -7.38 -6.44 -16.43
C ILE A 85 -6.87 -6.99 -17.77
N LEU A 86 -7.74 -7.20 -18.74
CA LEU A 86 -7.28 -7.55 -20.09
C LEU A 86 -6.74 -6.29 -20.76
N LEU A 87 -5.63 -6.40 -21.47
CA LEU A 87 -5.03 -5.25 -22.15
C LEU A 87 -5.97 -4.65 -23.21
N ASN A 88 -6.81 -5.48 -23.82
CA ASN A 88 -7.81 -5.05 -24.79
C ASN A 88 -8.94 -4.22 -24.17
N ASP A 89 -9.15 -4.34 -22.86
CA ASP A 89 -10.17 -3.59 -22.14
C ASP A 89 -9.64 -2.22 -21.70
N ILE A 90 -8.34 -1.96 -21.85
CA ILE A 90 -7.73 -0.67 -21.50
C ILE A 90 -8.13 0.36 -22.54
N VAL A 91 -8.87 1.37 -22.09
CA VAL A 91 -9.35 2.48 -22.91
C VAL A 91 -8.31 3.59 -22.97
N GLU A 92 -7.63 3.85 -21.85
CA GLU A 92 -6.71 4.99 -21.73
C GLU A 92 -5.68 4.77 -20.62
N VAL A 93 -4.46 5.28 -20.82
CA VAL A 93 -3.41 5.33 -19.80
C VAL A 93 -2.95 6.78 -19.64
N ILE A 94 -3.20 7.38 -18.48
CA ILE A 94 -2.93 8.80 -18.23
C ILE A 94 -1.94 8.97 -17.07
N PRO A 95 -0.82 9.68 -17.25
CA PRO A 95 0.01 10.10 -16.12
C PRO A 95 -0.71 11.20 -15.33
N ARG A 96 -0.93 10.99 -14.03
CA ARG A 96 -1.54 11.99 -13.15
C ARG A 96 -0.90 11.99 -11.77
N LYS A 97 -0.85 13.15 -11.13
CA LYS A 97 -0.53 13.27 -9.70
C LYS A 97 -1.82 13.18 -8.89
N SER A 98 -1.87 12.30 -7.90
CA SER A 98 -3.05 12.09 -7.07
C SER A 98 -2.69 11.63 -5.66
N PHE A 99 -3.53 12.02 -4.69
CA PHE A 99 -3.47 11.63 -3.28
C PHE A 99 -4.52 10.56 -2.91
N GLY A 100 -5.21 9.96 -3.89
CA GLY A 100 -6.35 9.06 -3.66
C GLY A 100 -6.00 7.68 -3.08
N ARG A 101 -7.05 6.96 -2.63
CA ARG A 101 -7.04 5.59 -2.06
C ARG A 101 -6.86 4.51 -3.15
N GLU A 102 -5.69 4.46 -3.75
CA GLU A 102 -5.38 3.51 -4.84
C GLU A 102 -4.14 2.68 -4.48
N PRO A 103 -3.93 1.51 -5.13
CA PRO A 103 -2.80 0.62 -4.89
C PRO A 103 -1.49 1.19 -5.50
N ALA A 104 -1.13 2.40 -5.09
CA ALA A 104 0.04 3.14 -5.50
C ALA A 104 0.63 3.85 -4.28
N LEU A 105 1.85 3.46 -3.92
CA LEU A 105 2.58 4.00 -2.76
C LEU A 105 3.24 5.35 -3.07
N ASN A 106 3.01 5.91 -4.27
CA ASN A 106 3.60 7.17 -4.75
C ASN A 106 2.53 8.11 -5.33
N MET A 107 2.83 9.42 -5.33
CA MET A 107 1.96 10.47 -5.88
C MET A 107 1.99 10.53 -7.40
N GLN A 108 3.13 10.21 -8.03
CA GLN A 108 3.21 10.06 -9.49
C GLN A 108 2.62 8.71 -9.87
N ARG A 109 1.48 8.74 -10.56
CA ARG A 109 0.71 7.56 -10.91
C ARG A 109 0.41 7.52 -12.40
N LEU A 110 0.31 6.31 -12.92
CA LEU A 110 -0.31 6.01 -14.20
C LEU A 110 -1.73 5.53 -13.89
N TYR A 111 -2.71 6.25 -14.40
CA TYR A 111 -4.12 5.90 -14.31
C TYR A 111 -4.50 5.05 -15.52
N ILE A 112 -4.88 3.81 -15.27
CA ILE A 112 -5.39 2.91 -16.30
C ILE A 112 -6.91 2.98 -16.22
N LYS A 113 -7.53 3.52 -17.28
CA LYS A 113 -8.98 3.39 -17.48
C LYS A 113 -9.26 2.12 -18.26
N TYR A 114 -10.18 1.31 -17.78
CA TYR A 114 -10.55 0.06 -18.44
C TYR A 114 -12.06 -0.16 -18.40
N SER A 115 -12.59 -0.84 -19.42
CA SER A 115 -13.97 -1.30 -19.43
C SER A 115 -14.09 -2.63 -18.69
N GLU A 116 -15.14 -2.79 -17.89
CA GLU A 116 -15.46 -4.08 -17.27
C GLU A 116 -16.98 -4.20 -17.22
N GLY A 117 -17.54 -5.11 -18.03
CA GLY A 117 -18.99 -5.17 -18.25
C GLY A 117 -19.51 -3.92 -18.93
N GLN A 118 -20.50 -3.25 -18.33
CA GLN A 118 -21.11 -2.02 -18.86
C GLN A 118 -20.49 -0.73 -18.29
N GLY A 119 -19.50 -0.84 -17.38
CA GLY A 119 -18.89 0.30 -16.69
C GLY A 119 -17.47 0.62 -17.17
N ILE A 120 -17.08 1.89 -17.00
CA ILE A 120 -15.68 2.35 -17.14
C ILE A 120 -15.11 2.57 -15.73
N TYR A 121 -14.02 1.87 -15.43
CA TYR A 121 -13.32 1.95 -14.16
C TYR A 121 -11.95 2.57 -14.36
N SER A 122 -11.38 3.12 -13.29
CA SER A 122 -10.04 3.67 -13.30
C SER A 122 -9.24 3.20 -12.10
N ILE A 123 -8.00 2.78 -12.33
CA ILE A 123 -7.08 2.35 -11.28
C ILE A 123 -5.74 3.08 -11.42
N GLY A 124 -5.27 3.68 -10.33
CA GLY A 124 -3.95 4.28 -10.25
C GLY A 124 -2.89 3.25 -9.86
N ILE A 125 -1.83 3.15 -10.67
CA ILE A 125 -0.65 2.33 -10.40
C ILE A 125 0.61 3.19 -10.43
N SER A 126 1.66 2.77 -9.73
CA SER A 126 2.94 3.49 -9.69
C SER A 126 4.11 2.54 -9.92
N PRO A 127 4.29 1.98 -11.13
CA PRO A 127 5.42 1.11 -11.43
C PRO A 127 6.75 1.87 -11.24
N ARG A 128 7.76 1.19 -10.68
CA ARG A 128 9.09 1.78 -10.42
C ARG A 128 9.76 2.27 -11.71
N ASN A 129 9.57 1.55 -12.82
CA ASN A 129 10.07 1.94 -14.13
C ASN A 129 8.89 2.31 -15.05
N MET A 130 8.47 3.58 -15.00
CA MET A 130 7.33 4.09 -15.77
C MET A 130 7.56 4.15 -17.29
N ARG A 131 8.80 4.16 -17.77
CA ARG A 131 9.09 4.26 -19.21
C ARG A 131 9.07 2.91 -19.92
N ASP A 132 9.47 1.85 -19.21
CA ASP A 132 9.42 0.47 -19.74
C ASP A 132 8.06 -0.22 -19.49
N PHE A 133 7.26 0.32 -18.57
CA PHE A 133 5.89 -0.13 -18.31
C PHE A 133 4.93 0.50 -19.32
#